data_AF-I8ALW4-F1
#
_entry.id   AF-I8ALW4-F1
#
_cell.length_a   1.000
_cell.length_b   1.000
_cell.length_c   1.000
_cell.angle_alpha   90.00
_cell.angle_beta   90.00
_cell.angle_gamma   90.00
#
_symmetry.space_group_name_H-M   'P 1'
#
loop_
_entity.id
_entity.type
_entity.pdbx_description
1 polymer ?
#
loop_
_entity_poly.entity_id
_entity_poly.type
_entity_poly.pdbx_seq_one_letter_code
_entity_poly.pdbx_strand_id
1 'polypeptide(L)'
;MFDPTIYENVKLIVEGLIYEYDYAEKLHVTNRKDLVDLATLRREFVMEVALHGDTTTTKAELVIATTLEDLAGELLDNRTIGIGCTFHMIFHTTVENITTECANIQEALSFIWKNKASISQTVAYTYGAPSGQYDLKVKVMLKEKLHEEESDAFSALLESFFLTYQQIATKGV
;
A
#
# COMPACT_ATOMS: atom_id res chain seq x y z
N MET A 1 5.40 -29.63 -12.59
CA MET A 1 5.31 -28.66 -11.49
C MET A 1 4.91 -27.36 -12.16
N PHE A 2 3.76 -26.80 -11.83
CA PHE A 2 3.38 -25.49 -12.35
C PHE A 2 4.27 -24.48 -11.63
N ASP A 3 4.96 -23.62 -12.38
CA ASP A 3 5.66 -22.50 -11.75
C ASP A 3 4.60 -21.60 -11.08
N PRO A 4 4.86 -21.12 -9.83
CA PRO A 4 3.97 -20.17 -9.20
C PRO A 4 3.82 -18.93 -10.07
N THR A 5 2.66 -18.30 -10.02
CA THR A 5 2.46 -17.09 -10.82
C THR A 5 3.21 -15.91 -10.22
N ILE A 6 3.46 -14.86 -11.03
CA ILE A 6 4.04 -13.59 -10.58
C ILE A 6 3.30 -13.07 -9.35
N TYR A 7 1.97 -13.18 -9.33
CA TYR A 7 1.17 -12.79 -8.18
C TYR A 7 1.51 -13.57 -6.91
N GLU A 8 1.63 -14.89 -6.98
CA GLU A 8 1.95 -15.71 -5.81
C GLU A 8 3.38 -15.44 -5.32
N ASN A 9 4.35 -15.25 -6.23
CA ASN A 9 5.73 -14.94 -5.88
C ASN A 9 5.87 -13.54 -5.27
N VAL A 10 5.28 -12.51 -5.89
CA VAL A 10 5.31 -11.13 -5.36
C VAL A 10 4.61 -11.04 -4.02
N LYS A 11 3.47 -11.73 -3.85
CA LYS A 11 2.77 -11.82 -2.56
C LYS A 11 3.67 -12.43 -1.49
N LEU A 12 4.31 -13.56 -1.77
CA LEU A 12 5.18 -14.25 -0.81
C LEU A 12 6.34 -13.36 -0.36
N ILE A 13 6.99 -12.67 -1.30
CA ILE A 13 8.12 -11.77 -1.02
C ILE A 13 7.66 -10.61 -0.12
N VAL A 14 6.58 -9.92 -0.49
CA VAL A 14 6.09 -8.77 0.28
C VAL A 14 5.57 -9.19 1.65
N GLU A 15 4.87 -10.31 1.76
CA GLU A 15 4.42 -10.86 3.04
C GLU A 15 5.60 -11.14 3.97
N GLY A 16 6.66 -11.78 3.46
CA GLY A 16 7.88 -12.04 4.21
C GLY A 16 8.52 -10.76 4.75
N LEU A 17 8.71 -9.75 3.89
CA LEU A 17 9.29 -8.46 4.27
C LEU A 17 8.46 -7.72 5.33
N ILE A 18 7.12 -7.77 5.24
CA ILE A 18 6.25 -7.15 6.26
C ILE A 18 6.44 -7.84 7.62
N TYR A 19 6.50 -9.17 7.65
CA TYR A 19 6.74 -9.89 8.90
C TYR A 19 8.14 -9.67 9.46
N GLU A 20 9.16 -9.42 8.62
CA GLU A 20 10.47 -8.98 9.13
C GLU A 20 10.38 -7.64 9.88
N TYR A 21 9.57 -6.69 9.38
CA TYR A 21 9.33 -5.42 10.07
C TYR A 21 8.51 -5.57 11.35
N ASP A 22 7.56 -6.50 11.39
CA ASP A 22 6.79 -6.83 12.60
C ASP A 22 7.69 -7.49 13.66
N TYR A 23 8.49 -8.47 13.25
CA TYR A 23 9.48 -9.13 14.09
C TYR A 23 10.52 -8.15 14.65
N ALA A 24 10.90 -7.14 13.86
CA ALA A 24 11.81 -6.07 14.28
C ALA A 24 11.14 -4.96 15.12
N GLU A 25 9.88 -5.14 15.54
CA GLU A 25 9.11 -4.18 16.34
C GLU A 25 9.03 -2.79 15.68
N LYS A 26 9.00 -2.72 14.34
CA LYS A 26 8.81 -1.47 13.58
C LYS A 26 7.36 -1.28 13.18
N LEU A 27 6.74 -2.35 12.72
CA LEU A 27 5.33 -2.43 12.40
C LEU A 27 4.67 -3.45 13.33
N HIS A 28 3.36 -3.51 13.29
CA HIS A 28 2.57 -4.57 13.92
C HIS A 28 1.49 -5.00 12.94
N VAL A 29 1.51 -6.27 12.50
CA VAL A 29 0.48 -6.79 11.60
C VAL A 29 -0.82 -6.94 12.37
N THR A 30 -1.84 -6.17 11.99
CA THR A 30 -3.15 -6.19 12.64
C THR A 30 -4.16 -7.07 11.91
N ASN A 31 -3.96 -7.30 10.61
CA ASN A 31 -4.86 -8.12 9.81
C ASN A 31 -4.20 -8.58 8.50
N ARG A 32 -4.72 -9.67 7.94
CA ARG A 32 -4.35 -10.20 6.63
C ARG A 32 -5.61 -10.64 5.89
N LYS A 33 -5.72 -10.27 4.61
CA LYS A 33 -6.84 -10.67 3.75
C LYS A 33 -6.32 -11.16 2.40
N ASP A 34 -6.82 -12.32 2.00
CA ASP A 34 -6.68 -12.88 0.66
C ASP A 34 -8.07 -12.86 0.01
N LEU A 35 -8.26 -11.97 -0.96
CA LEU A 35 -9.55 -11.68 -1.58
C LEU A 35 -9.57 -12.13 -3.04
N VAL A 36 -10.70 -12.68 -3.45
CA VAL A 36 -10.99 -13.00 -4.85
C VAL A 36 -12.36 -12.42 -5.20
N ASP A 37 -12.40 -11.56 -6.20
CA ASP A 37 -13.66 -11.13 -6.82
C ASP A 37 -14.07 -12.19 -7.84
N LEU A 38 -15.17 -12.90 -7.58
CA LEU A 38 -15.64 -13.98 -8.46
C LEU A 38 -16.26 -13.48 -9.77
N ALA A 39 -16.71 -12.23 -9.84
CA ALA A 39 -17.30 -11.66 -11.05
C ALA A 39 -16.22 -11.24 -12.05
N THR A 40 -15.12 -10.67 -11.56
CA THR A 40 -14.00 -10.20 -12.39
C THR A 40 -12.81 -11.14 -12.40
N LEU A 41 -12.80 -12.15 -11.52
CA LEU A 41 -11.66 -13.03 -11.21
C LEU A 41 -10.39 -12.26 -10.79
N ARG A 42 -10.54 -11.02 -10.32
CA ARG A 42 -9.47 -10.22 -9.74
C ARG A 42 -9.06 -10.82 -8.39
N ARG A 43 -7.75 -10.89 -8.14
CA ARG A 43 -7.20 -11.26 -6.82
C ARG A 43 -6.57 -10.06 -6.14
N GLU A 44 -6.72 -9.99 -4.83
CA GLU A 44 -6.15 -8.91 -4.01
C GLU A 44 -5.65 -9.49 -2.69
N PHE A 45 -4.39 -9.21 -2.38
CA PHE A 45 -3.77 -9.49 -1.09
C PHE A 45 -3.62 -8.18 -0.32
N VAL A 46 -4.08 -8.16 0.92
CA VAL A 46 -4.05 -6.99 1.80
C VAL A 46 -3.39 -7.35 3.12
N MET A 47 -2.39 -6.58 3.51
CA MET A 47 -1.80 -6.61 4.86
C MET A 47 -2.11 -5.30 5.56
N GLU A 48 -2.83 -5.37 6.68
CA GLU A 48 -3.07 -4.20 7.53
C GLU A 48 -2.03 -4.17 8.65
N VAL A 49 -1.43 -3.00 8.84
CA VAL A 49 -0.37 -2.79 9.83
C VAL A 49 -0.60 -1.52 10.62
N ALA A 50 -0.15 -1.56 11.87
CA ALA A 50 0.02 -0.40 12.74
C ALA A 50 1.52 -0.08 12.93
N LEU A 51 1.89 1.16 13.25
CA LEU A 51 3.24 1.46 13.73
C LEU A 51 3.40 0.90 15.16
N HIS A 52 4.54 0.27 15.43
CA HIS A 52 4.81 -0.25 16.76
C HIS A 52 5.04 0.90 17.76
N GLY A 53 4.47 0.80 18.96
CA GLY A 53 4.56 1.84 19.99
C GLY A 53 3.83 3.15 19.65
N ASP A 54 3.10 3.18 18.54
CA ASP A 54 2.34 4.36 18.14
C ASP A 54 1.06 4.47 18.97
N THR A 55 0.81 5.68 19.48
CA THR A 55 -0.43 6.04 20.17
C THR A 55 -1.42 6.70 19.23
N THR A 56 -1.00 7.03 17.99
CA THR A 56 -1.92 7.51 16.96
C THR A 56 -2.83 6.38 16.50
N THR A 57 -4.05 6.73 16.09
CA THR A 57 -5.02 5.80 15.51
C THR A 57 -4.76 5.56 14.01
N THR A 58 -3.55 5.87 13.52
CA THR A 58 -3.22 5.73 12.10
C THR A 58 -3.10 4.25 11.76
N LYS A 59 -3.73 3.83 10.67
CA LYS A 59 -3.62 2.48 10.12
C LYS A 59 -3.10 2.53 8.70
N ALA A 60 -2.34 1.52 8.30
CA ALA A 60 -1.88 1.38 6.93
C ALA A 60 -2.25 0.02 6.35
N GLU A 61 -2.48 -0.01 5.05
CA GLU A 61 -2.75 -1.21 4.25
C GLU A 61 -1.74 -1.27 3.12
N LEU A 62 -1.09 -2.43 2.94
CA LEU A 62 -0.32 -2.74 1.74
C LEU A 62 -1.15 -3.68 0.87
N VAL A 63 -1.34 -3.31 -0.39
CA VAL A 63 -2.26 -4.01 -1.29
C VAL A 63 -1.54 -4.41 -2.57
N ILE A 64 -1.54 -5.72 -2.85
CA ILE A 64 -1.10 -6.31 -4.11
C ILE A 64 -2.33 -6.83 -4.83
N ALA A 65 -2.52 -6.45 -6.09
CA ALA A 65 -3.64 -6.97 -6.87
C ALA A 65 -3.24 -7.32 -8.30
N THR A 66 -3.90 -8.35 -8.84
CA THR A 66 -3.75 -8.80 -10.23
C THR A 66 -5.14 -8.99 -10.86
N THR A 67 -5.24 -8.73 -12.16
CA THR A 67 -6.49 -8.93 -12.92
C THR A 67 -6.51 -10.29 -13.61
N LEU A 68 -7.66 -10.68 -14.15
CA LEU A 68 -7.77 -11.90 -14.94
C LEU A 68 -6.88 -11.84 -16.19
N GLU A 69 -6.80 -10.69 -16.85
CA GLU A 69 -5.98 -10.50 -18.04
C GLU A 69 -4.49 -10.73 -17.75
N ASP A 70 -4.00 -10.20 -16.63
CA ASP A 70 -2.61 -10.41 -16.19
C ASP A 70 -2.35 -11.90 -15.91
N LEU A 71 -3.22 -12.53 -15.11
CA LEU A 71 -3.09 -13.93 -14.74
C LEU A 71 -3.19 -14.88 -15.96
N ALA A 72 -4.14 -14.63 -16.86
CA ALA A 72 -4.32 -15.44 -18.06
C ALA A 72 -3.18 -15.23 -19.07
N GLY A 73 -2.70 -14.00 -19.22
CA GLY A 73 -1.55 -13.69 -20.08
C GLY A 73 -0.31 -14.46 -19.63
N GLU A 74 -0.08 -14.52 -18.32
CA GLU A 74 1.01 -15.29 -17.73
C GLU A 74 0.87 -16.79 -17.96
N LEU A 75 -0.29 -17.38 -17.62
CA LEU A 75 -0.53 -18.81 -17.74
C LEU A 75 -0.49 -19.33 -19.19
N LEU A 76 -0.77 -18.45 -20.16
CA LEU A 76 -0.72 -18.77 -21.58
C LEU A 76 0.68 -18.57 -22.20
N ASP A 77 1.71 -18.28 -21.37
CA ASP A 77 3.06 -17.88 -21.79
C ASP A 77 3.08 -16.71 -22.79
N ASN A 78 1.98 -15.95 -22.85
CA ASN A 78 1.88 -14.73 -23.63
C ASN A 78 2.47 -13.59 -22.80
N ARG A 79 3.79 -13.61 -22.59
CA ARG A 79 4.53 -12.54 -21.90
C ARG A 79 4.57 -11.27 -22.75
N THR A 80 3.41 -10.65 -22.93
CA THR A 80 3.29 -9.30 -23.50
C THR A 80 3.79 -8.27 -22.51
N ILE A 81 4.30 -7.16 -23.03
CA ILE A 81 4.70 -6.00 -22.21
C ILE A 81 3.49 -5.54 -21.39
N GLY A 82 3.59 -5.59 -20.06
CA GLY A 82 2.58 -5.04 -19.14
C GLY A 82 1.81 -6.04 -18.26
N ILE A 83 2.16 -7.34 -18.29
CA ILE A 83 1.66 -8.32 -17.29
C ILE A 83 2.35 -8.05 -15.96
N GLY A 84 1.65 -8.10 -14.84
CA GLY A 84 2.29 -8.01 -13.52
C GLY A 84 1.29 -7.71 -12.41
N CYS A 85 1.78 -7.30 -11.25
CA CYS A 85 0.93 -6.93 -10.12
C CYS A 85 0.86 -5.42 -9.93
N THR A 86 -0.32 -4.90 -9.68
CA THR A 86 -0.47 -3.54 -9.18
C THR A 86 -0.16 -3.51 -7.69
N PHE A 87 0.54 -2.47 -7.24
CA PHE A 87 0.82 -2.25 -5.83
C PHE A 87 0.39 -0.86 -5.41
N HIS A 88 -0.30 -0.81 -4.28
CA HIS A 88 -0.65 0.44 -3.65
C HIS A 88 -0.71 0.30 -2.16
N MET A 89 -0.58 1.43 -1.49
CA MET A 89 -0.69 1.54 -0.05
C MET A 89 -1.76 2.57 0.30
N ILE A 90 -2.48 2.28 1.37
CA ILE A 90 -3.59 3.09 1.85
C ILE A 90 -3.33 3.40 3.31
N PHE A 91 -3.43 4.67 3.68
CA PHE A 91 -3.30 5.13 5.05
C PHE A 91 -4.59 5.78 5.49
N HIS A 92 -5.00 5.46 6.71
CA HIS A 92 -6.18 5.99 7.37
C HIS A 92 -5.74 6.70 8.64
N THR A 93 -5.98 8.01 8.70
CA THR A 93 -5.66 8.84 9.87
C THR A 93 -6.71 9.94 10.02
N THR A 94 -6.50 10.86 10.96
CA THR A 94 -7.36 12.02 11.19
C THR A 94 -6.59 13.32 11.06
N VAL A 95 -7.24 14.33 10.48
CA VAL A 95 -6.73 15.69 10.36
C VAL A 95 -7.69 16.69 11.01
N GLU A 96 -7.15 17.76 11.55
CA GLU A 96 -7.91 18.88 12.12
C GLU A 96 -7.87 20.08 11.16
N ASN A 97 -6.68 20.40 10.66
CA ASN A 97 -6.46 21.47 9.70
C ASN A 97 -6.18 20.88 8.31
N ILE A 98 -7.27 20.61 7.58
CA ILE A 98 -7.25 20.01 6.25
C ILE A 98 -6.22 20.69 5.34
N THR A 99 -6.23 22.02 5.26
CA THR A 99 -5.41 22.76 4.29
C THR A 99 -3.92 22.59 4.59
N THR A 100 -3.50 22.77 5.85
CA THR A 100 -2.09 22.70 6.23
C THR A 100 -1.58 21.27 6.27
N GLU A 101 -2.30 20.36 6.95
CA GLU A 101 -1.84 18.99 7.15
C GLU A 101 -1.83 18.20 5.83
N CYS A 102 -2.83 18.38 4.96
CA CYS A 102 -2.82 17.70 3.65
C CYS A 102 -1.71 18.25 2.74
N ALA A 103 -1.38 19.54 2.83
CA ALA A 103 -0.28 20.13 2.06
C ALA A 103 1.09 19.58 2.52
N ASN A 104 1.32 19.51 3.83
CA ASN A 104 2.55 18.94 4.41
C ASN A 104 2.72 17.47 4.01
N ILE A 105 1.64 16.67 4.16
CA ILE A 105 1.63 15.28 3.71
C ILE A 105 1.92 15.20 2.20
N GLN A 106 1.30 16.06 1.38
CA GLN A 106 1.54 16.05 -0.06
C GLN A 106 3.01 16.31 -0.39
N GLU A 107 3.64 17.29 0.25
CA GLU A 107 5.04 17.66 0.02
C GLU A 107 5.99 16.53 0.44
N ALA A 108 5.82 16.00 1.66
CA ALA A 108 6.64 14.90 2.19
C ALA A 108 6.56 13.65 1.28
N LEU A 109 5.34 13.27 0.88
CA LEU A 109 5.14 12.10 0.02
C LEU A 109 5.67 12.33 -1.40
N SER A 110 5.57 13.55 -1.91
CA SER A 110 6.15 13.91 -3.22
C SER A 110 7.69 13.79 -3.20
N PHE A 111 8.33 14.06 -2.06
CA PHE A 111 9.77 13.87 -1.91
C PHE A 111 10.17 12.38 -1.87
N ILE A 112 9.41 11.55 -1.14
CA ILE A 112 9.65 10.10 -1.03
C ILE A 112 9.45 9.42 -2.39
N TRP A 113 8.29 9.64 -3.02
CA TRP A 113 7.87 8.88 -4.19
C TRP A 113 8.27 9.51 -5.52
N LYS A 114 8.58 10.81 -5.53
CA LYS A 114 8.97 11.56 -6.75
C LYS A 114 7.99 11.28 -7.88
N ASN A 115 8.49 10.73 -9.00
CA ASN A 115 7.67 10.39 -10.16
C ASN A 115 7.23 8.92 -10.20
N LYS A 116 7.58 8.09 -9.20
CA LYS A 116 7.32 6.63 -9.21
C LYS A 116 5.88 6.26 -8.88
N ALA A 117 5.18 7.10 -8.12
CA ALA A 117 3.81 6.86 -7.69
C ALA A 117 2.88 8.03 -8.00
N SER A 118 1.59 7.76 -8.01
CA SER A 118 0.54 8.76 -7.88
C SER A 118 0.04 8.78 -6.44
N ILE A 119 -0.22 9.98 -5.92
CA ILE A 119 -0.66 10.21 -4.54
C ILE A 119 -2.04 10.87 -4.62
N SER A 120 -2.99 10.37 -3.84
CA SER A 120 -4.29 11.00 -3.67
C SER A 120 -4.68 11.07 -2.20
N GLN A 121 -5.37 12.16 -1.83
CA GLN A 121 -5.86 12.40 -0.48
C GLN A 121 -7.37 12.60 -0.55
N THR A 122 -8.10 11.86 0.27
CA THR A 122 -9.56 11.97 0.38
C THR A 122 -9.90 12.31 1.82
N VAL A 123 -10.57 13.45 2.01
CA VAL A 123 -11.05 13.91 3.31
C VAL A 123 -12.54 13.64 3.43
N ALA A 124 -12.96 13.05 4.53
CA ALA A 124 -14.35 12.78 4.85
C ALA A 124 -14.70 13.32 6.25
N TYR A 125 -15.97 13.62 6.46
CA TYR A 125 -16.51 13.95 7.77
C TYR A 125 -17.89 13.33 7.95
N THR A 126 -18.24 13.04 9.19
CA THR A 126 -19.59 12.61 9.55
C THR A 126 -20.46 13.84 9.80
N TYR A 127 -21.60 13.93 9.10
CA TYR A 127 -22.57 15.00 9.32
C TYR A 127 -23.07 14.99 10.77
N GLY A 128 -22.99 16.13 11.44
CA GLY A 128 -23.37 16.29 12.85
C GLY A 128 -22.27 15.95 13.86
N ALA A 129 -21.09 15.49 13.42
CA ALA A 129 -19.93 15.35 14.29
C ALA A 129 -19.34 16.72 14.65
N PRO A 130 -18.63 16.85 15.79
CA PRO A 130 -17.92 18.07 16.15
C PRO A 130 -16.96 18.51 15.04
N SER A 131 -16.88 19.81 14.79
CA SER A 131 -15.91 20.38 13.85
C SER A 131 -14.49 20.10 14.31
N GLY A 132 -13.59 19.81 13.36
CA GLY A 132 -12.16 19.64 13.65
C GLY A 132 -11.67 18.20 13.78
N GLN A 133 -12.51 17.19 13.50
CA GLN A 133 -12.05 15.81 13.31
C GLN A 133 -12.51 15.30 11.94
N TYR A 134 -11.57 15.26 11.00
CA TYR A 134 -11.81 14.79 9.64
C TYR A 134 -11.04 13.50 9.40
N ASP A 135 -11.71 12.51 8.83
CA ASP A 135 -11.07 11.29 8.39
C ASP A 135 -10.27 11.59 7.12
N LEU A 136 -8.99 11.25 7.15
CA LEU A 136 -8.10 11.35 6.00
C LEU A 136 -7.74 9.95 5.51
N LYS A 137 -8.01 9.70 4.23
CA LYS A 137 -7.50 8.55 3.48
C LYS A 137 -6.44 9.02 2.49
N VAL A 138 -5.21 8.55 2.66
CA VAL A 138 -4.12 8.79 1.71
C VAL A 138 -3.86 7.51 0.93
N LYS A 139 -3.88 7.58 -0.40
CA LYS A 139 -3.56 6.45 -1.27
C LYS A 139 -2.33 6.77 -2.09
N VAL A 140 -1.34 5.89 -2.04
CA VAL A 140 -0.14 5.95 -2.89
C VAL A 140 -0.14 4.72 -3.79
N MET A 141 -0.14 4.94 -5.11
CA MET A 141 -0.22 3.89 -6.11
C MET A 141 0.99 3.94 -7.03
N LEU A 142 1.75 2.84 -7.12
CA LEU A 142 2.86 2.74 -8.06
C LEU A 142 2.35 2.84 -9.51
N LYS A 143 3.11 3.54 -10.35
CA LYS A 143 2.78 3.69 -11.77
C LYS A 143 3.14 2.45 -12.58
N GLU A 144 4.21 1.77 -12.19
CA GLU A 144 4.68 0.54 -12.83
C GLU A 144 4.17 -0.68 -12.05
N LYS A 145 3.93 -1.77 -12.78
CA LYS A 145 3.55 -3.04 -12.17
C LYS A 145 4.80 -3.72 -11.60
N LEU A 146 4.60 -4.48 -10.52
CA LEU A 146 5.65 -5.28 -9.89
C LEU A 146 5.80 -6.63 -10.58
N HIS A 147 7.05 -7.06 -10.70
CA HIS A 147 7.47 -8.35 -11.21
C HIS A 147 8.37 -9.07 -10.19
N GLU A 148 8.37 -10.40 -10.23
CA GLU A 148 9.16 -11.23 -9.30
C GLU A 148 10.68 -11.07 -9.44
N GLU A 149 11.15 -10.68 -10.63
CA GLU A 149 12.57 -10.51 -10.94
C GLU A 149 13.20 -9.30 -10.22
N GLU A 150 12.38 -8.45 -9.60
CA GLU A 150 12.78 -7.21 -8.94
C GLU A 150 12.97 -7.37 -7.42
N SER A 151 13.48 -8.52 -6.96
CA SER A 151 13.57 -8.87 -5.52
C SER A 151 14.17 -7.74 -4.65
N ASP A 152 15.25 -7.12 -5.10
CA ASP A 152 15.92 -6.04 -4.36
C ASP A 152 15.08 -4.75 -4.29
N ALA A 153 14.19 -4.52 -5.26
CA ALA A 153 13.32 -3.36 -5.30
C ALA A 153 12.21 -3.43 -4.24
N PHE A 154 11.79 -4.62 -3.81
CA PHE A 154 10.76 -4.76 -2.79
C PHE A 154 11.25 -4.27 -1.42
N SER A 155 12.51 -4.53 -1.05
CA SER A 155 13.07 -4.00 0.20
C SER A 155 13.06 -2.48 0.23
N ALA A 156 13.47 -1.83 -0.87
CA ALA A 156 13.42 -0.38 -1.01
C ALA A 156 11.97 0.16 -1.03
N LEU A 157 11.03 -0.61 -1.60
CA LEU A 157 9.61 -0.30 -1.59
C LEU A 157 9.03 -0.33 -0.16
N LEU A 158 9.38 -1.34 0.63
CA LEU A 158 8.96 -1.45 2.03
C LEU A 158 9.60 -0.37 2.91
N GLU A 159 10.84 0.00 2.65
CA GLU A 159 11.48 1.15 3.31
C GLU A 159 10.73 2.45 2.99
N SER A 160 10.40 2.68 1.72
CA SER A 160 9.60 3.84 1.29
C SER A 160 8.20 3.84 1.91
N PHE A 161 7.57 2.66 2.02
CA PHE A 161 6.31 2.48 2.74
C PHE A 161 6.44 2.90 4.21
N PHE A 162 7.45 2.40 4.91
CA PHE A 162 7.66 2.69 6.32
C PHE A 162 7.89 4.19 6.57
N LEU A 163 8.73 4.83 5.74
CA LEU A 163 8.95 6.29 5.77
C LEU A 163 7.64 7.05 5.51
N THR A 164 6.84 6.59 4.55
CA THR A 164 5.53 7.19 4.24
C THR A 164 4.58 7.09 5.44
N TYR A 165 4.53 5.94 6.10
CA TYR A 165 3.75 5.76 7.32
C TYR A 165 4.20 6.77 8.38
N GLN A 166 5.49 6.83 8.71
CA GLN A 166 6.01 7.75 9.71
C GLN A 166 5.63 9.21 9.41
N GLN A 167 5.77 9.65 8.17
CA GLN A 167 5.37 10.99 7.76
C GLN A 167 3.87 11.24 7.90
N ILE A 168 3.02 10.27 7.59
CA ILE A 168 1.56 10.43 7.76
C ILE A 168 1.18 10.44 9.24
N ALA A 169 1.81 9.60 10.06
CA ALA A 169 1.59 9.56 11.50
C ALA A 169 1.98 10.88 12.18
N THR A 170 3.03 11.57 11.68
CA THR A 170 3.42 12.91 12.14
C THR A 170 2.73 14.04 11.39
N LYS A 171 1.77 13.75 10.51
CA LYS A 171 1.03 14.73 9.69
C LYS A 171 1.93 15.59 8.80
N GLY A 172 3.03 15.00 8.31
CA GLY A 172 3.99 15.59 7.38
C GLY A 172 4.99 16.55 8.03
N VAL A 173 5.25 16.40 9.34
CA VAL A 173 6.22 17.20 10.12
C VAL A 173 7.40 16.33 10.54
#